data_AF-L8FUW3-F1
#
_entry.id   AF-L8FUW3-F1
#
_cell.length_a   1.000
_cell.length_b   1.000
_cell.length_c   1.000
_cell.angle_alpha   90.00
_cell.angle_beta   90.00
_cell.angle_gamma   90.00
#
_symmetry.space_group_name_H-M   'P 1'
#
loop_
_entity.id
_entity.type
_entity.pdbx_description
1 polymer ?
#
loop_
_entity_poly.entity_id
_entity_poly.type
_entity_poly.pdbx_seq_one_letter_code
_entity_poly.pdbx_strand_id
1 'polypeptide(L)'
;YVYQPFLVAQAGIFAKDISSVNAAKFVEAIPGKFRLVEIPLNTGNSVNNIERATTLRSNYVLPLHRNYEDIFNAYKSNTRRNLSKALQSGCTFSRMSDAGQLIALAAGQMQLQGMEISRNIARFRNLYDQLAKKRKRSALPFIRRKTICFPPAAFS
;
A
#
# COMPACT_ATOMS: atom_id res chain seq x y z
N TYR A 1 2.90 -13.28 -18.38
CA TYR A 1 3.50 -12.36 -17.41
C TYR A 1 2.84 -12.58 -16.06
N VAL A 2 3.62 -12.61 -14.99
CA VAL A 2 3.12 -12.56 -13.62
C VAL A 2 3.64 -11.27 -13.01
N TYR A 3 2.75 -10.40 -12.54
CA TYR A 3 3.16 -9.14 -11.93
C TYR A 3 2.17 -8.69 -10.85
N GLN A 4 2.65 -7.85 -9.93
CA GLN A 4 1.83 -7.33 -8.85
C GLN A 4 0.77 -6.36 -9.37
N PRO A 5 -0.51 -6.47 -8.94
CA PRO A 5 -1.51 -5.49 -9.27
C PRO A 5 -1.14 -4.08 -8.80
N PHE A 6 -1.55 -3.09 -9.58
CA PHE A 6 -1.37 -1.67 -9.27
C PHE A 6 -1.90 -1.31 -7.86
N LEU A 7 -1.19 -0.42 -7.15
CA LEU A 7 -1.47 0.03 -5.77
C LEU A 7 -1.31 -0.99 -4.65
N VAL A 8 -0.94 -2.24 -4.95
CA VAL A 8 -0.64 -3.22 -3.90
C VAL A 8 0.80 -3.02 -3.44
N ALA A 9 0.99 -2.72 -2.16
CA ALA A 9 2.34 -2.54 -1.60
C ALA A 9 3.05 -3.89 -1.42
N GLN A 10 2.34 -4.91 -0.94
CA GLN A 10 2.88 -6.23 -0.65
C GLN A 10 1.88 -7.32 -1.03
N ALA A 11 2.32 -8.29 -1.82
CA ALA A 11 1.53 -9.43 -2.30
C ALA A 11 2.35 -10.73 -2.27
N GLY A 12 3.37 -10.79 -1.42
CA GLY A 12 4.23 -11.96 -1.27
C GLY A 12 3.54 -13.11 -0.54
N ILE A 13 4.34 -14.03 -0.01
CA ILE A 13 3.84 -15.26 0.59
C ILE A 13 3.40 -15.00 2.03
N PHE A 14 2.23 -15.50 2.40
CA PHE A 14 1.66 -15.43 3.75
C PHE A 14 1.52 -16.83 4.33
N ALA A 15 1.88 -16.99 5.61
CA ALA A 15 1.69 -18.22 6.36
C ALA A 15 1.44 -17.89 7.84
N LYS A 16 0.91 -18.85 8.59
CA LYS A 16 0.74 -18.72 10.04
C LYS A 16 2.09 -18.60 10.75
N ASP A 17 3.04 -19.41 10.32
CA ASP A 17 4.45 -19.30 10.68
C ASP A 17 5.23 -18.90 9.43
N ILE A 18 5.81 -17.71 9.44
CA ILE A 18 6.57 -17.21 8.28
C ILE A 18 7.92 -17.92 8.15
N SER A 19 8.47 -18.46 9.24
CA SER A 19 9.76 -19.15 9.25
C SER A 19 9.68 -20.49 8.51
N SER A 20 8.50 -21.11 8.45
CA SER A 20 8.25 -22.33 7.69
C SER A 20 8.07 -22.09 6.19
N VAL A 21 8.04 -20.84 5.73
CA VAL A 21 7.84 -20.51 4.31
C VAL A 21 9.14 -20.69 3.52
N ASN A 22 9.11 -21.60 2.55
CA ASN A 22 10.18 -21.74 1.56
C ASN A 22 9.83 -20.95 0.30
N ALA A 23 10.39 -19.74 0.16
CA ALA A 23 10.12 -18.89 -0.99
C ALA A 23 10.69 -19.46 -2.31
N ALA A 24 11.78 -20.22 -2.26
CA ALA A 24 12.36 -20.87 -3.43
C ALA A 24 11.39 -21.88 -4.05
N LYS A 25 10.81 -22.76 -3.23
CA LYS A 25 9.77 -23.71 -3.68
C LYS A 25 8.55 -23.00 -4.29
N PHE A 26 8.14 -21.86 -3.73
CA PHE A 26 7.05 -21.07 -4.29
C PHE A 26 7.40 -20.52 -5.68
N VAL A 27 8.62 -20.00 -5.87
CA VAL A 27 9.08 -19.46 -7.15
C VAL A 27 9.30 -20.56 -8.18
N GLU A 28 9.79 -21.73 -7.77
CA GLU A 28 9.96 -22.91 -8.62
C GLU A 28 8.63 -23.47 -9.11
N ALA A 29 7.58 -23.41 -8.27
CA ALA A 29 6.24 -23.84 -8.64
C ALA A 29 5.55 -22.94 -9.69
N ILE A 30 6.12 -21.77 -10.01
CA ILE A 30 5.57 -20.89 -11.04
C ILE A 30 5.74 -21.56 -12.42
N PRO A 31 4.66 -21.79 -13.18
CA PRO A 31 4.74 -22.46 -14.47
C PRO A 31 5.68 -21.76 -15.47
N GLY A 32 6.54 -22.53 -16.14
CA GLY A 32 7.51 -22.02 -17.12
C GLY A 32 6.91 -21.32 -18.34
N LYS A 33 5.59 -21.40 -18.57
CA LYS A 33 4.88 -20.66 -19.63
C LYS A 33 4.93 -19.13 -19.43
N PHE A 34 5.22 -18.66 -18.22
CA PHE A 34 5.32 -17.24 -17.93
C PHE A 34 6.74 -16.73 -18.24
N ARG A 35 6.86 -15.96 -19.33
CA ARG A 35 8.14 -15.37 -19.78
C ARG A 35 8.75 -14.35 -18.82
N LEU A 36 7.95 -13.77 -17.93
CA LEU A 36 8.39 -12.76 -16.97
C LEU A 36 7.58 -12.91 -15.69
N VAL A 37 8.29 -12.84 -14.57
CA VAL A 37 7.77 -12.91 -13.21
C VAL A 37 8.33 -11.74 -12.42
N GLU A 38 7.49 -10.74 -12.15
CA GLU A 38 7.81 -9.54 -11.37
C GLU A 38 6.92 -9.47 -10.14
N ILE A 39 7.25 -10.26 -9.12
CA ILE A 39 6.52 -10.27 -7.86
C ILE A 39 7.45 -9.84 -6.72
N PRO A 40 7.18 -8.73 -6.04
CA PRO A 40 7.88 -8.41 -4.80
C PRO A 40 7.37 -9.32 -3.67
N LEU A 41 8.29 -10.02 -3.04
CA LEU A 41 8.03 -10.82 -1.85
C LEU A 41 7.91 -9.93 -0.60
N ASN A 42 7.26 -10.45 0.44
CA ASN A 42 7.11 -9.73 1.70
C ASN A 42 8.47 -9.66 2.42
N THR A 43 8.70 -8.62 3.23
CA THR A 43 9.99 -8.45 3.94
C THR A 43 10.37 -9.62 4.84
N GLY A 44 9.39 -10.39 5.33
CA GLY A 44 9.63 -11.61 6.11
C GLY A 44 9.89 -12.87 5.28
N ASN A 45 9.80 -12.83 3.95
CA ASN A 45 10.09 -13.98 3.10
C ASN A 45 11.61 -14.07 2.86
N SER A 46 12.25 -15.16 3.29
CA SER A 46 13.67 -15.38 3.03
C SER A 46 13.91 -15.66 1.54
N VAL A 47 14.83 -14.92 0.92
CA VAL A 47 15.16 -15.03 -0.51
C VAL A 47 16.51 -15.67 -0.78
N ASN A 48 17.25 -16.05 0.27
CA ASN A 48 18.64 -16.52 0.17
C ASN A 48 18.82 -17.78 -0.69
N ASN A 49 17.76 -18.58 -0.84
CA ASN A 49 17.79 -19.86 -1.55
C ASN A 49 17.09 -19.78 -2.92
N ILE A 50 16.78 -18.59 -3.43
CA ILE A 50 16.16 -18.42 -4.75
C ILE A 50 17.26 -18.33 -5.81
N GLU A 51 17.39 -19.36 -6.63
CA GLU A 51 18.40 -19.41 -7.71
C GLU A 51 18.09 -18.49 -8.89
N ARG A 52 16.84 -17.99 -8.99
CA ARG A 52 16.44 -17.03 -10.02
C ARG A 52 16.94 -15.61 -9.68
N ALA A 53 17.12 -14.81 -10.73
CA ALA A 53 17.48 -13.40 -10.61
C ALA A 53 16.52 -12.67 -9.65
N THR A 54 17.06 -12.25 -8.50
CA THR A 54 16.32 -11.60 -7.42
C THR A 54 16.94 -10.24 -7.15
N THR A 55 16.11 -9.20 -7.07
CA THR A 55 16.56 -7.85 -6.72
C THR A 55 16.07 -7.49 -5.33
N LEU A 56 16.99 -7.18 -4.42
CA LEU A 56 16.66 -6.63 -3.12
C LEU A 56 16.23 -5.16 -3.26
N ARG A 57 15.10 -4.82 -2.65
CA ARG A 57 14.56 -3.44 -2.63
C ARG A 57 14.57 -2.92 -1.20
N SER A 58 15.00 -1.67 -1.03
CA SER A 58 14.89 -0.99 0.25
C SER A 58 13.42 -0.71 0.56
N ASN A 59 12.98 -1.10 1.75
CA ASN A 59 11.63 -0.85 2.24
C ASN A 59 11.71 -0.22 3.64
N TYR A 60 10.81 0.72 3.94
CA TYR A 60 10.69 1.29 5.29
C TYR A 60 9.66 0.48 6.07
N VAL A 61 10.12 -0.31 7.02
CA VAL A 61 9.24 -1.14 7.86
C VAL A 61 9.06 -0.49 9.23
N LEU A 62 7.80 -0.28 9.62
CA LEU A 62 7.45 0.19 10.96
C LEU A 62 6.96 -0.98 11.82
N PRO A 63 7.69 -1.38 12.88
CA PRO A 63 7.22 -2.40 13.80
C PRO A 63 6.04 -1.87 14.64
N LEU A 64 4.86 -2.51 14.50
CA LEU A 64 3.63 -2.12 15.20
C LEU A 64 3.38 -2.90 16.51
N HIS A 65 4.34 -3.71 16.96
CA HIS A 65 4.22 -4.51 18.19
C HIS A 65 4.42 -3.68 19.47
N ARG A 66 4.90 -2.44 19.34
CA ARG A 66 5.13 -1.52 20.46
C ARG A 66 3.89 -0.68 20.71
N ASN A 67 3.80 -0.06 21.89
CA ASN A 67 2.72 0.87 22.17
C ASN A 67 2.86 2.14 21.31
N TYR A 68 1.78 2.94 21.28
CA TYR A 68 1.73 4.16 20.47
C TYR A 68 2.83 5.17 20.84
N GLU A 69 3.06 5.40 22.13
CA GLU A 69 4.03 6.39 22.61
C GLU A 69 5.46 6.05 22.20
N ASP A 70 5.83 4.77 22.28
CA ASP A 70 7.14 4.27 21.83
C ASP A 70 7.34 4.49 20.33
N ILE A 71 6.30 4.17 19.54
CA ILE A 71 6.31 4.36 18.09
C ILE A 71 6.42 5.84 17.75
N PHE A 72 5.62 6.68 18.42
CA PHE A 72 5.59 8.12 18.20
C PHE A 72 6.94 8.76 18.53
N ASN A 73 7.54 8.41 19.67
CA ASN A 73 8.82 8.96 20.12
C ASN A 73 10.01 8.50 19.28
N ALA A 74 9.90 7.35 18.61
CA ALA A 74 10.92 6.88 17.66
C ALA A 74 10.96 7.68 16.34
N TYR A 75 9.94 8.49 16.04
CA TYR A 75 9.98 9.37 14.86
C TYR A 75 10.90 10.58 15.06
N LYS A 76 11.57 10.99 13.97
CA LYS A 76 12.41 12.20 13.94
C LYS A 76 11.62 13.43 14.38
N SER A 77 12.29 14.36 15.07
CA SER A 77 11.68 15.63 15.55
C SER A 77 10.92 16.38 14.45
N ASN A 78 11.49 16.44 13.23
CA ASN A 78 10.85 17.09 12.08
C ASN A 78 9.52 16.42 11.69
N THR A 79 9.44 15.08 11.74
CA THR A 79 8.21 14.35 11.44
C THR A 79 7.13 14.65 12.47
N ARG A 80 7.49 14.66 13.76
CA ARG A 80 6.58 15.03 14.85
C ARG A 80 6.08 16.47 14.71
N ARG A 81 6.97 17.42 14.42
CA ARG A 81 6.60 18.84 14.18
C ARG A 81 5.67 19.01 12.97
N ASN A 82 5.93 18.30 11.88
CA ASN A 82 5.09 18.35 10.68
C ASN A 82 3.69 17.78 10.94
N LEU A 83 3.59 16.72 11.74
CA LEU A 83 2.30 16.17 12.17
C LEU A 83 1.51 17.20 12.98
N SER A 84 2.13 17.87 13.96
CA SER A 84 1.47 18.92 14.74
C SER A 84 0.97 20.08 13.86
N LYS A 85 1.78 20.53 12.89
CA LYS A 85 1.37 21.57 11.94
C LYS A 85 0.18 21.14 11.08
N ALA A 86 0.16 19.90 10.61
CA ALA A 86 -0.95 19.38 9.82
C ALA A 86 -2.26 19.38 10.63
N LEU A 87 -2.21 18.94 11.89
CA LEU A 87 -3.35 18.97 12.79
C LEU A 87 -3.83 20.40 13.07
N GLN A 88 -2.91 21.32 13.34
CA GLN A 88 -3.21 22.75 13.54
C GLN A 88 -3.81 23.40 12.28
N SER A 89 -3.47 22.90 11.09
CA SER A 89 -4.03 23.34 9.81
C SER A 89 -5.42 22.75 9.53
N GLY A 90 -6.02 22.03 10.49
CA GLY A 90 -7.35 21.43 10.35
C GLY A 90 -7.38 20.16 9.48
N CYS A 91 -6.24 19.49 9.26
CA CYS A 91 -6.25 18.17 8.60
C CYS A 91 -6.96 17.14 9.49
N THR A 92 -7.81 16.31 8.87
CA THR A 92 -8.55 15.25 9.55
C THR A 92 -8.31 13.91 8.89
N PHE A 93 -8.37 12.84 9.69
CA PHE A 93 -8.29 11.48 9.18
C PHE A 93 -9.69 10.99 8.83
N SER A 94 -9.85 10.42 7.64
CA SER A 94 -11.09 9.79 7.21
C SER A 94 -10.80 8.40 6.69
N ARG A 95 -11.64 7.43 7.07
CA ARG A 95 -11.57 6.08 6.52
C ARG A 95 -12.14 6.08 5.12
N MET A 96 -11.40 5.54 4.16
CA MET A 96 -11.89 5.34 2.81
C MET A 96 -12.50 3.93 2.71
N SER A 97 -13.80 3.88 2.40
CA SER A 97 -14.55 2.63 2.22
C SER A 97 -14.71 2.24 0.75
N ASP A 98 -14.53 3.20 -0.16
CA ASP A 98 -14.68 3.03 -1.60
C ASP A 98 -13.33 2.93 -2.33
N ALA A 99 -13.21 1.91 -3.19
CA ALA A 99 -12.04 1.71 -4.04
C ALA A 99 -11.89 2.84 -5.06
N GLY A 100 -13.01 3.38 -5.55
CA GLY A 100 -13.03 4.45 -6.56
C GLY A 100 -12.30 5.69 -6.09
N GLN A 101 -12.59 6.14 -4.86
CA GLN A 101 -11.89 7.28 -4.25
C GLN A 101 -10.39 7.03 -4.09
N LEU A 102 -9.98 5.81 -3.73
CA LEU A 102 -8.56 5.45 -3.54
C LEU A 102 -7.82 5.47 -4.88
N ILE A 103 -8.44 4.91 -5.91
CA ILE A 103 -7.91 4.90 -7.28
C ILE A 103 -7.77 6.32 -7.81
N ALA A 104 -8.80 7.15 -7.64
CA ALA A 104 -8.78 8.54 -8.11
C ALA A 104 -7.66 9.35 -7.44
N LEU A 105 -7.50 9.19 -6.13
CA LEU A 105 -6.42 9.82 -5.38
C LEU A 105 -5.05 9.37 -5.91
N ALA A 106 -4.84 8.07 -6.04
CA ALA A 106 -3.54 7.54 -6.47
C ALA A 106 -3.21 7.91 -7.92
N ALA A 107 -4.20 7.87 -8.82
CA ALA A 107 -4.04 8.31 -10.21
C ALA A 107 -3.65 9.79 -10.29
N GLY A 108 -4.29 10.66 -9.48
CA GLY A 108 -3.96 12.07 -9.40
C GLY A 108 -2.54 12.34 -8.89
N GLN A 109 -2.07 11.56 -7.92
CA GLN A 109 -0.71 11.72 -7.36
C GLN A 109 0.39 11.21 -8.29
N MET A 110 0.14 10.11 -9.00
CA MET A 110 1.18 9.45 -9.80
C MET A 110 1.28 9.97 -11.24
N GLN A 111 0.45 10.97 -11.63
CA GLN A 111 0.39 11.54 -12.99
C GLN A 111 0.29 10.47 -14.11
N LEU A 112 -0.33 9.33 -13.80
CA LEU A 112 -0.34 8.18 -14.68
C LEU A 112 -1.26 8.44 -15.89
N GLN A 113 -0.71 8.38 -17.09
CA GLN A 113 -1.44 8.49 -18.36
C GLN A 113 -1.28 7.23 -19.22
N GLY A 114 -2.34 6.81 -19.92
CA GLY A 114 -2.30 5.72 -20.91
C GLY A 114 -3.26 4.54 -20.66
N MET A 115 -3.38 3.66 -21.68
CA MET A 115 -4.36 2.57 -21.75
C MET A 115 -4.10 1.41 -20.76
N GLU A 116 -2.84 1.20 -20.36
CA GLU A 116 -2.44 0.19 -19.37
C GLU A 116 -2.98 0.50 -17.97
N ILE A 117 -3.18 1.78 -17.64
CA ILE A 117 -3.72 2.21 -16.35
C ILE A 117 -5.17 1.81 -16.20
N SER A 118 -5.99 1.97 -17.25
CA SER A 118 -7.40 1.57 -17.22
C SER A 118 -7.57 0.08 -16.93
N ARG A 119 -6.72 -0.78 -17.54
CA ARG A 119 -6.72 -2.23 -17.25
C ARG A 119 -6.23 -2.54 -15.84
N ASN A 120 -5.16 -1.87 -15.38
CA ASN A 120 -4.62 -2.06 -14.04
C ASN A 120 -5.60 -1.60 -12.94
N ILE A 121 -6.32 -0.50 -13.17
CA ILE A 121 -7.42 -0.03 -12.33
C ILE A 121 -8.51 -1.08 -12.23
N ALA A 122 -8.93 -1.67 -13.36
CA ALA A 122 -9.96 -2.72 -13.36
C ALA A 122 -9.52 -3.95 -12.54
N ARG A 123 -8.26 -4.36 -12.67
CA ARG A 123 -7.69 -5.47 -11.87
C ARG A 123 -7.65 -5.13 -10.38
N PHE A 124 -7.24 -3.93 -10.01
CA PHE A 124 -7.22 -3.49 -8.62
C PHE A 124 -8.63 -3.42 -8.02
N ARG A 125 -9.63 -2.91 -8.76
CA ARG A 125 -11.04 -2.92 -8.33
C ARG A 125 -11.51 -4.34 -8.04
N ASN A 126 -11.28 -5.26 -8.97
CA ASN A 126 -11.66 -6.65 -8.78
C ASN A 126 -11.01 -7.28 -7.53
N LEU A 127 -9.71 -7.04 -7.32
CA LEU A 127 -9.00 -7.50 -6.12
C LEU A 127 -9.62 -6.89 -4.85
N TYR A 128 -9.86 -5.59 -4.84
CA TYR A 128 -10.42 -4.87 -3.70
C TYR A 128 -11.81 -5.40 -3.32
N ASP A 129 -12.66 -5.66 -4.31
CA ASP A 129 -14.01 -6.21 -4.10
C ASP A 129 -13.96 -7.65 -3.57
N GLN A 130 -13.04 -8.47 -4.06
CA GLN A 130 -12.85 -9.83 -3.53
C GLN A 130 -12.38 -9.81 -2.07
N LEU A 131 -11.47 -8.90 -1.71
CA LEU A 131 -11.00 -8.74 -0.33
C LEU A 131 -12.11 -8.19 0.58
N ALA A 132 -12.96 -7.30 0.06
CA ALA A 132 -14.13 -6.79 0.76
C ALA A 132 -15.09 -7.91 1.16
N LYS A 133 -15.43 -8.80 0.22
CA LYS A 133 -16.33 -9.93 0.44
C LYS A 133 -15.78 -10.91 1.48
N LYS A 134 -14.46 -11.11 1.54
CA LYS A 134 -13.81 -12.05 2.45
C LYS A 134 -13.57 -11.51 3.86
N ARG A 135 -14.06 -10.29 4.20
CA ARG A 135 -13.84 -9.60 5.50
C ARG A 135 -12.38 -9.44 5.93
N LYS A 136 -11.41 -9.65 5.05
CA LYS A 136 -9.96 -9.45 5.31
C LYS A 136 -9.54 -8.00 5.09
N ARG A 137 -10.34 -7.03 5.55
CA ARG A 137 -10.02 -5.59 5.46
C ARG A 137 -9.44 -5.10 6.78
N SER A 138 -8.24 -4.53 6.73
CA SER A 138 -7.89 -3.37 7.53
C SER A 138 -8.17 -2.13 6.68
N ALA A 139 -9.01 -1.21 7.15
CA ALA A 139 -9.34 0.01 6.42
C ALA A 139 -8.07 0.85 6.19
N LEU A 140 -7.86 1.35 4.97
CA LEU A 140 -6.74 2.23 4.68
C LEU A 140 -7.07 3.64 5.20
N PRO A 141 -6.27 4.21 6.12
CA PRO A 141 -6.45 5.58 6.57
C PRO A 141 -5.97 6.55 5.48
N PHE A 142 -6.72 7.62 5.24
CA PHE A 142 -6.29 8.74 4.39
C PHE A 142 -6.52 10.08 5.11
N ILE A 143 -5.67 11.06 4.79
CA ILE A 143 -5.72 12.40 5.36
C ILE A 143 -6.47 13.31 4.40
N ARG A 144 -7.65 13.78 4.81
CA ARG A 144 -8.34 14.87 4.12
C ARG A 144 -7.95 16.19 4.78
N ARG A 145 -7.54 17.17 3.98
CA ARG A 145 -7.68 18.57 4.40
C ARG A 145 -9.18 18.84 4.54
N LYS A 146 -9.59 19.41 5.67
CA LYS A 146 -10.92 20.03 5.76
C LYS A 146 -10.94 21.08 4.66
N THR A 147 -11.80 20.92 3.66
CA THR A 147 -12.08 22.00 2.72
C THR A 147 -12.49 23.18 3.58
N ILE A 148 -11.69 24.24 3.60
CA ILE A 148 -12.13 25.50 4.18
C ILE A 148 -13.28 25.91 3.25
N CYS A 149 -14.52 25.64 3.67
CA CYS A 149 -15.66 26.39 3.17
C CYS A 149 -15.36 27.82 3.56
N PHE A 150 -14.75 28.59 2.66
CA PHE A 150 -14.86 30.03 2.74
C PHE A 150 -16.37 30.31 2.71
N PRO A 151 -16.93 31.01 3.70
CA PRO A 151 -18.27 31.54 3.52
C PRO A 151 -18.23 32.39 2.24
N PRO A 152 -19.28 32.35 1.39
CA PRO A 152 -19.34 33.25 0.25
C PRO A 152 -19.12 34.66 0.80
N ALA A 153 -18.11 35.35 0.26
CA ALA A 153 -17.85 36.73 0.63
C ALA A 153 -19.15 37.51 0.42
N ALA A 154 -19.76 37.96 1.50
CA ALA A 154 -20.84 38.91 1.45
C ALA A 154 -20.24 40.21 0.90
N PHE A 155 -20.37 40.41 -0.41
CA PHE A 155 -20.29 41.73 -1.02
C PHE A 155 -21.68 42.36 -0.89
N SER A 156 -21.81 43.27 0.07
CA SER A 156 -22.78 44.36 0.10
C SER A 156 -22.28 45.41 1.07
#